data_AF-A0A540M582-F1
#
_entry.id   AF-A0A540M582-F1
#
_cell.length_a   1.000
_cell.length_b   1.000
_cell.length_c   1.000
_cell.angle_alpha   90.00
_cell.angle_beta   90.00
_cell.angle_gamma   90.00
#
_symmetry.space_group_name_H-M   'P 1'
#
loop_
_entity.id
_entity.type
_entity.pdbx_description
1 polymer ?
#
loop_
_entity_poly.entity_id
_entity_poly.type
_entity_poly.pdbx_seq_one_letter_code
_entity_poly.pdbx_strand_id
1 'polypeptide(L)'
;MAKNGSEYEPTFTDDDDEESEELQDWNDWNAEPEEEEEEGSDLLCLFCDSRYSSCDDLFDHCTSTHCFDFQAVRKELGLNFYGSFKLINFVHSQVAENRCRSCGLTCQSNQDLQNHLHETVNFKDITPGWDSDEYLKPFLQDDSVLYSFGKDEEGEDDYAASVNKDELISDLRQF
;
A
#
# COMPACT_ATOMS: atom_id res chain seq x y z
N MET A 1 13.08 -22.86 72.63
CA MET A 1 12.70 -21.85 73.65
C MET A 1 12.35 -20.58 72.87
N ALA A 2 11.06 -20.28 72.71
CA ALA A 2 10.32 -19.32 73.55
C ALA A 2 10.71 -17.86 73.18
N LYS A 3 9.83 -16.93 72.80
CA LYS A 3 8.37 -16.76 72.90
C LYS A 3 7.95 -15.64 71.92
N ASN A 4 6.69 -15.68 71.50
CA ASN A 4 5.67 -14.60 71.35
C ASN A 4 6.21 -13.16 71.20
N GLY A 5 5.80 -12.36 70.22
CA GLY A 5 4.44 -12.12 69.77
C GLY A 5 4.05 -10.68 70.17
N SER A 6 3.85 -9.81 69.18
CA SER A 6 2.99 -8.63 69.29
C SER A 6 2.64 -8.17 67.88
N GLU A 7 1.46 -8.60 67.44
CA GLU A 7 0.42 -7.75 66.84
C GLU A 7 0.88 -6.30 66.55
N TYR A 8 1.06 -6.00 65.26
CA TYR A 8 1.00 -4.63 64.79
C TYR A 8 -0.17 -4.56 63.81
N GLU A 9 -1.23 -3.92 64.27
CA GLU A 9 -2.39 -3.53 63.48
C GLU A 9 -1.94 -2.52 62.42
N PRO A 10 -2.07 -2.79 61.11
CA PRO A 10 -2.01 -1.71 60.15
C PRO A 10 -3.30 -0.90 60.28
N THR A 11 -3.19 0.24 60.96
CA THR A 11 -4.22 1.29 60.94
C THR A 11 -4.47 1.68 59.50
N PHE A 12 -5.70 1.42 59.05
CA PHE A 12 -6.30 1.97 57.84
C PHE A 12 -6.27 3.50 57.94
N THR A 13 -5.25 4.12 57.36
CA THR A 13 -5.28 5.53 57.00
C THR A 13 -5.64 5.57 55.52
N ASP A 14 -6.92 5.90 55.31
CA ASP A 14 -7.49 6.48 54.10
C ASP A 14 -6.57 7.63 53.67
N ASP A 15 -5.68 7.36 52.72
CA ASP A 15 -5.07 8.40 51.90
C ASP A 15 -5.49 8.03 50.48
N ASP A 16 -6.62 8.62 50.13
CA ASP A 16 -7.30 8.56 48.85
C ASP A 16 -6.43 9.33 47.83
N ASP A 17 -5.27 8.77 47.49
CA ASP A 17 -4.58 9.12 46.24
C ASP A 17 -5.36 8.43 45.12
N GLU A 18 -6.56 8.96 44.84
CA GLU A 18 -7.16 8.89 43.51
C GLU A 18 -6.22 9.65 42.57
N GLU A 19 -5.10 9.02 42.21
CA GLU A 19 -4.51 9.21 40.89
C GLU A 19 -5.53 8.64 39.91
N SER A 20 -6.59 9.42 39.69
CA SER A 20 -7.47 9.33 38.54
C SER A 20 -6.58 9.64 37.35
N GLU A 21 -5.81 8.63 36.94
CA GLU A 21 -5.18 8.59 35.63
C GLU A 21 -6.28 8.99 34.66
N GLU A 22 -6.10 10.17 34.08
CA GLU A 22 -6.97 10.72 33.07
C GLU A 22 -7.29 9.60 32.10
N LEU A 23 -8.51 9.06 32.18
CA LEU A 23 -9.15 8.37 31.08
C LEU A 23 -9.28 9.45 30.01
N GLN A 24 -8.18 9.66 29.27
CA GLN A 24 -8.08 10.49 28.09
C GLN A 24 -9.04 9.90 27.08
N ASP A 25 -10.28 10.35 27.23
CA ASP A 25 -11.17 10.79 26.18
C ASP A 25 -11.07 9.95 24.91
N TRP A 26 -11.57 8.72 24.97
CA TRP A 26 -11.92 7.93 23.79
C TRP A 26 -13.14 8.51 23.04
N ASN A 27 -13.48 9.78 23.25
CA ASN A 27 -14.64 10.45 22.66
C ASN A 27 -14.31 11.27 21.41
N ASP A 28 -13.07 11.24 20.93
CA ASP A 28 -12.68 11.86 19.65
C ASP A 28 -13.11 11.04 18.41
N TRP A 29 -14.01 10.06 18.60
CA TRP A 29 -14.71 9.37 17.51
C TRP A 29 -15.90 10.19 16.97
N ASN A 30 -16.06 11.42 17.45
CA ASN A 30 -17.04 12.37 16.94
C ASN A 30 -16.36 13.64 16.40
N ALA A 31 -15.15 13.51 15.85
CA ALA A 31 -14.72 14.41 14.79
C ALA A 31 -15.88 14.46 13.79
N GLU A 32 -16.40 15.67 13.60
CA GLU A 32 -17.50 15.98 12.69
C GLU A 32 -17.21 15.33 11.33
N PRO A 33 -18.22 14.98 10.51
CA PRO A 33 -17.93 14.65 9.13
C PRO A 33 -17.30 15.90 8.54
N GLU A 34 -15.96 15.92 8.52
CA GLU A 34 -15.18 16.72 7.59
C GLU A 34 -15.90 16.45 6.28
N GLU A 35 -16.52 17.51 5.76
CA GLU A 35 -17.15 17.53 4.45
C GLU A 35 -16.25 16.65 3.59
N GLU A 36 -16.81 15.56 3.03
CA GLU A 36 -16.11 14.71 2.07
C GLU A 36 -15.61 15.65 0.97
N GLU A 37 -14.46 16.29 1.18
CA GLU A 37 -13.54 16.68 0.15
C GLU A 37 -13.40 15.37 -0.56
N GLU A 38 -14.05 15.28 -1.72
CA GLU A 38 -13.82 14.25 -2.70
C GLU A 38 -12.33 13.94 -2.59
N GLU A 39 -11.97 12.83 -1.94
CA GLU A 39 -10.59 12.35 -1.82
C GLU A 39 -10.24 11.91 -3.24
N GLY A 40 -10.14 12.90 -4.11
CA GLY A 40 -9.91 12.78 -5.53
C GLY A 40 -8.46 12.38 -5.59
N SER A 41 -8.27 11.07 -5.61
CA SER A 41 -7.00 10.37 -5.57
C SER A 41 -5.92 11.21 -6.25
N ASP A 42 -4.98 11.77 -5.50
CA ASP A 42 -3.92 12.60 -6.06
C ASP A 42 -2.76 11.71 -6.54
N LEU A 43 -2.97 11.02 -7.67
CA LEU A 43 -2.03 10.04 -8.20
C LEU A 43 -0.93 10.73 -8.99
N LEU A 44 0.30 10.69 -8.48
CA LEU A 44 1.47 11.22 -9.18
C LEU A 44 1.88 10.31 -10.34
N CYS A 45 2.10 10.89 -11.52
CA CYS A 45 2.64 10.18 -12.68
C CYS A 45 4.00 9.54 -12.36
N LEU A 46 4.23 8.35 -12.93
CA LEU A 46 5.47 7.60 -12.73
C LEU A 46 6.74 8.31 -13.24
N PHE A 47 6.59 9.27 -14.14
CA PHE A 47 7.71 9.89 -14.88
C PHE A 47 7.81 11.40 -14.67
N CYS A 48 6.74 12.09 -14.29
CA CYS A 48 6.70 13.55 -14.23
C CYS A 48 5.79 14.05 -13.10
N ASP A 49 5.77 15.38 -12.89
CA ASP A 49 5.02 16.00 -11.79
C ASP A 49 3.49 16.12 -12.05
N SER A 50 2.97 15.48 -13.09
CA SER A 50 1.53 15.48 -13.41
C SER A 50 0.75 14.60 -12.44
N ARG A 51 -0.48 15.02 -12.10
CA ARG A 51 -1.35 14.37 -11.12
C ARG A 51 -2.69 13.99 -11.75
N TYR A 52 -3.25 12.85 -11.34
CA TYR A 52 -4.44 12.25 -11.95
C TYR A 52 -5.38 11.70 -10.89
N SER A 53 -6.70 11.81 -11.13
CA SER A 53 -7.74 11.31 -10.22
C SER A 53 -7.98 9.80 -10.32
N SER A 54 -7.54 9.15 -11.40
CA SER A 54 -7.72 7.72 -11.66
C SER A 54 -6.46 7.05 -12.19
N CYS A 55 -6.29 5.76 -11.91
CA CYS A 55 -5.18 4.97 -12.44
C CYS A 55 -5.24 4.85 -13.97
N ASP A 56 -6.45 4.77 -14.53
CA ASP A 56 -6.66 4.71 -15.99
C ASP A 56 -6.09 5.95 -16.67
N ASP A 57 -6.45 7.15 -16.20
CA ASP A 57 -5.94 8.40 -16.77
C ASP A 57 -4.42 8.54 -16.60
N LEU A 58 -3.88 8.10 -15.47
CA LEU A 58 -2.44 8.09 -15.20
C LEU A 58 -1.68 7.18 -16.16
N PHE A 59 -2.17 5.94 -16.35
CA PHE A 59 -1.50 4.97 -17.22
C PHE A 59 -1.69 5.28 -18.71
N ASP A 60 -2.81 5.89 -19.09
CA ASP A 60 -3.00 6.45 -20.44
C ASP A 60 -2.01 7.59 -20.73
N HIS A 61 -1.78 8.46 -19.74
CA HIS A 61 -0.75 9.49 -19.83
C HIS A 61 0.66 8.88 -19.95
N CYS A 62 0.99 7.89 -19.12
CA CYS A 62 2.27 7.18 -19.20
C CYS A 62 2.50 6.56 -20.59
N THR A 63 1.45 6.00 -21.17
CA THR A 63 1.51 5.40 -22.51
C THR A 63 1.75 6.44 -23.59
N SER A 64 0.94 7.51 -23.60
CA SER A 64 0.94 8.53 -24.64
C SER A 64 2.12 9.50 -24.59
N THR A 65 2.64 9.79 -23.39
CA THR A 65 3.65 10.83 -23.17
C THR A 65 5.04 10.25 -22.89
N HIS A 66 5.09 9.10 -22.20
CA HIS A 66 6.34 8.52 -21.70
C HIS A 66 6.69 7.17 -22.36
N CYS A 67 5.92 6.77 -23.38
CA CYS A 67 6.09 5.49 -24.10
C CYS A 67 6.10 4.29 -23.15
N PHE A 68 5.27 4.32 -22.10
CA PHE A 68 5.17 3.29 -21.08
C PHE A 68 3.73 2.78 -20.92
N ASP A 69 3.43 1.67 -21.57
CA ASP A 69 2.17 0.94 -21.42
C ASP A 69 2.26 -0.05 -20.26
N PHE A 70 1.91 0.41 -19.05
CA PHE A 70 2.00 -0.38 -17.83
C PHE A 70 1.25 -1.72 -17.91
N GLN A 71 0.07 -1.74 -18.52
CA GLN A 71 -0.77 -2.94 -18.63
C GLN A 71 -0.15 -3.95 -19.61
N ALA A 72 0.39 -3.49 -20.73
CA ALA A 72 1.14 -4.36 -21.64
C ALA A 72 2.38 -4.97 -20.95
N VAL A 73 3.12 -4.18 -20.15
CA VAL A 73 4.28 -4.68 -19.41
C VAL A 73 3.88 -5.74 -18.38
N ARG A 74 2.85 -5.48 -17.58
CA ARG A 74 2.33 -6.45 -16.59
C ARG A 74 1.99 -7.76 -17.26
N LYS A 75 1.28 -7.71 -18.39
CA LYS A 75 0.85 -8.89 -19.14
C LYS A 75 2.02 -9.64 -19.78
N GLU A 76 2.98 -8.94 -20.38
CA GLU A 76 4.13 -9.55 -21.05
C GLU A 76 5.05 -10.26 -20.05
N LEU A 77 5.26 -9.66 -18.88
CA LEU A 77 6.11 -10.21 -17.83
C LEU A 77 5.35 -11.16 -16.88
N GLY A 78 4.02 -11.24 -16.97
CA GLY A 78 3.19 -12.04 -16.08
C GLY A 78 3.24 -11.55 -14.64
N LEU A 79 3.25 -10.23 -14.43
CA LEU A 79 3.35 -9.63 -13.10
C LEU A 79 2.05 -9.82 -12.33
N ASN A 80 2.17 -10.33 -11.11
CA ASN A 80 1.12 -10.22 -10.10
C ASN A 80 1.18 -8.85 -9.40
N PHE A 81 0.34 -8.64 -8.39
CA PHE A 81 0.33 -7.42 -7.58
C PHE A 81 1.74 -7.01 -7.12
N TYR A 82 2.49 -7.91 -6.48
CA TYR A 82 3.83 -7.60 -5.97
C TYR A 82 4.86 -7.33 -7.07
N GLY A 83 4.79 -8.06 -8.19
CA GLY A 83 5.64 -7.77 -9.35
C GLY A 83 5.36 -6.38 -9.93
N SER A 84 4.08 -5.99 -9.96
CA SER A 84 3.63 -4.68 -10.45
C SER A 84 4.05 -3.56 -9.48
N PHE A 85 3.94 -3.81 -8.17
CA PHE A 85 4.44 -2.93 -7.11
C PHE A 85 5.94 -2.67 -7.23
N LYS A 86 6.74 -3.74 -7.40
CA LYS A 86 8.19 -3.62 -7.61
C LYS A 86 8.51 -2.81 -8.87
N LEU A 87 7.78 -3.05 -9.97
CA LEU A 87 7.98 -2.32 -11.22
C LEU A 87 7.70 -0.81 -11.06
N ILE A 88 6.63 -0.43 -10.36
CA ILE A 88 6.31 0.98 -10.09
C ILE A 88 7.45 1.64 -9.31
N ASN A 89 7.90 1.03 -8.22
CA ASN A 89 9.01 1.57 -7.42
C ASN A 89 10.32 1.63 -8.20
N PHE A 90 10.60 0.64 -9.05
CA PHE A 90 11.73 0.69 -9.95
C PHE A 90 11.64 1.89 -10.90
N VAL A 91 10.50 2.12 -11.54
CA VAL A 91 10.34 3.28 -12.44
C VAL A 91 10.58 4.59 -11.69
N HIS A 92 10.00 4.76 -10.49
CA HIS A 92 10.24 5.93 -9.65
C HIS A 92 11.74 6.11 -9.32
N SER A 93 12.45 5.04 -8.96
CA SER A 93 13.89 5.13 -8.67
C SER A 93 14.70 5.53 -9.90
N GLN A 94 14.36 4.97 -11.07
CA GLN A 94 15.03 5.31 -12.33
C GLN A 94 14.83 6.79 -12.67
N VAL A 95 13.63 7.33 -12.50
CA VAL A 95 13.32 8.73 -12.79
C VAL A 95 14.03 9.67 -11.81
N ALA A 96 14.08 9.33 -10.52
CA ALA A 96 14.82 10.09 -9.52
C ALA A 96 16.34 10.16 -9.82
N GLU A 97 16.90 9.12 -10.43
CA GLU A 97 18.30 9.08 -10.88
C GLU A 97 18.51 9.73 -12.27
N ASN A 98 17.48 10.32 -12.87
CA ASN A 98 17.48 10.78 -14.27
C ASN A 98 17.91 9.69 -15.25
N ARG A 99 17.56 8.43 -14.97
CA ARG A 99 18.00 7.26 -15.73
C ARG A 99 16.86 6.69 -16.55
N CYS A 100 17.11 6.46 -17.83
CA CYS A 100 16.14 5.83 -18.72
C CYS A 100 15.88 4.39 -18.29
N ARG A 101 14.63 4.06 -17.98
CA ARG A 101 14.20 2.70 -17.65
C ARG A 101 14.36 1.70 -18.80
N SER A 102 14.33 2.16 -20.05
CA SER A 102 14.40 1.30 -21.25
C SER A 102 15.84 0.94 -21.65
N CYS A 103 16.75 1.93 -21.70
CA CYS A 103 18.13 1.72 -22.18
C CYS A 103 19.20 1.91 -21.10
N GLY A 104 18.82 2.35 -19.90
CA GLY A 104 19.73 2.57 -18.78
C GLY A 104 20.59 3.82 -18.87
N LEU A 105 20.42 4.68 -19.89
CA LEU A 105 21.15 5.94 -20.05
C LEU A 105 20.82 6.91 -18.91
N THR A 106 21.85 7.41 -18.22
CA THR A 106 21.71 8.52 -17.26
C THR A 106 21.79 9.85 -17.97
N CYS A 107 20.76 10.67 -17.79
CA CYS A 107 20.61 12.02 -18.33
C CYS A 107 21.12 13.06 -17.33
N GLN A 108 21.41 14.27 -17.82
CA GLN A 108 21.95 15.35 -16.98
C GLN A 108 20.87 16.07 -16.17
N SER A 109 19.62 15.96 -16.62
CA SER A 109 18.46 16.59 -15.98
C SER A 109 17.21 15.76 -16.21
N ASN A 110 16.15 16.04 -15.44
CA ASN A 110 14.85 15.41 -15.65
C ASN A 110 14.29 15.77 -17.03
N GLN A 111 14.46 17.02 -17.48
CA GLN A 111 14.01 17.44 -18.80
C GLN A 111 14.71 16.67 -19.94
N ASP A 112 16.00 16.38 -19.80
CA ASP A 112 16.74 15.57 -20.77
C ASP A 112 16.24 14.12 -20.75
N LEU A 113 15.90 13.58 -19.58
CA LEU A 113 15.26 12.27 -19.47
C LEU A 113 13.92 12.27 -20.21
N GLN A 114 13.03 13.24 -19.94
CA GLN A 114 11.73 13.35 -20.61
C GLN A 114 11.86 13.38 -22.13
N ASN A 115 12.81 14.15 -22.65
CA ASN A 115 13.08 14.25 -24.09
C ASN A 115 13.67 12.96 -24.69
N HIS A 116 14.27 12.11 -23.85
CA HIS A 116 14.93 10.88 -24.26
C HIS A 116 14.02 9.64 -24.20
N LEU A 117 12.99 9.63 -23.34
CA LEU A 117 12.12 8.46 -23.13
C LEU A 117 11.65 7.86 -24.46
N HIS A 118 11.65 6.54 -24.51
CA HIS A 118 11.33 5.77 -25.71
C HIS A 118 10.77 4.40 -25.35
N GLU A 119 10.09 3.79 -26.31
CA GLU A 119 9.56 2.44 -26.21
C GLU A 119 10.65 1.44 -25.83
N THR A 120 10.29 0.46 -25.02
CA THR A 120 11.19 -0.65 -24.70
C THR A 120 11.20 -1.65 -25.83
N VAL A 121 12.41 -1.93 -26.33
CA VAL A 121 12.57 -2.87 -27.45
C VAL A 121 12.44 -4.33 -26.99
N ASN A 122 12.69 -4.62 -25.71
CA ASN A 122 12.51 -5.93 -25.09
C ASN A 122 12.46 -5.85 -23.55
N PHE A 123 11.28 -6.07 -22.95
CA PHE A 123 11.12 -6.02 -21.50
C PHE A 123 11.88 -7.13 -20.77
N LYS A 124 12.20 -8.23 -21.47
CA LYS A 124 13.02 -9.34 -20.94
C LYS A 124 14.50 -9.00 -20.78
N ASP A 125 14.94 -7.85 -21.31
CA ASP A 125 16.30 -7.37 -21.10
C ASP A 125 16.40 -6.42 -19.88
N ILE A 126 15.25 -6.02 -19.31
CA ILE A 126 15.16 -5.24 -18.04
C ILE A 126 15.18 -6.18 -16.80
N THR A 127 15.00 -7.48 -17.01
CA THR A 127 14.60 -8.49 -15.99
C THR A 127 15.62 -8.94 -14.94
N PRO A 128 16.70 -8.20 -14.62
CA PRO A 128 17.18 -8.30 -13.24
C PRO A 128 17.17 -6.98 -12.48
N GLY A 129 16.81 -5.87 -13.12
CA GLY A 129 16.85 -4.55 -12.47
C GLY A 129 15.69 -4.31 -11.50
N TRP A 130 14.47 -4.71 -11.88
CA TRP A 130 13.25 -4.38 -11.13
C TRP A 130 12.78 -5.49 -10.19
N ASP A 131 13.12 -6.76 -10.45
CA ASP A 131 12.67 -7.91 -9.66
C ASP A 131 13.57 -8.15 -8.42
N SER A 132 13.86 -7.07 -7.70
CA SER A 132 14.57 -7.10 -6.42
C SER A 132 13.58 -6.82 -5.29
N ASP A 133 13.75 -7.51 -4.17
CA ASP A 133 12.92 -7.29 -2.98
C ASP A 133 13.14 -5.91 -2.35
N GLU A 134 14.20 -5.19 -2.74
CA GLU A 134 14.40 -3.80 -2.34
C GLU A 134 13.24 -2.89 -2.79
N TYR A 135 12.61 -3.22 -3.92
CA TYR A 135 11.47 -2.49 -4.48
C TYR A 135 10.11 -2.89 -3.88
N LEU A 136 10.09 -3.75 -2.85
CA LEU A 136 8.90 -3.96 -2.02
C LEU A 136 8.71 -2.87 -0.96
N LYS A 137 9.69 -1.97 -0.83
CA LYS A 137 9.55 -0.76 -0.02
C LYS A 137 9.08 0.37 -0.94
N PRO A 138 8.02 1.11 -0.58
CA PRO A 138 7.63 2.31 -1.31
C PRO A 138 8.84 3.22 -1.53
N PHE A 139 9.08 3.62 -2.77
CA PHE A 139 10.14 4.56 -3.10
C PHE A 139 9.75 5.99 -2.72
N LEU A 140 8.50 6.37 -3.01
CA LEU A 140 7.92 7.64 -2.60
C LEU A 140 7.17 7.47 -1.28
N GLN A 141 7.24 8.50 -0.44
CA GLN A 141 6.39 8.58 0.75
C GLN A 141 4.95 8.87 0.30
N ASP A 142 3.98 8.18 0.89
CA ASP A 142 2.55 8.36 0.62
C ASP A 142 2.19 8.21 -0.87
N ASP A 143 2.79 7.20 -1.52
CA ASP A 143 2.57 6.89 -2.94
C ASP A 143 1.17 6.32 -3.20
N SER A 144 0.22 7.21 -3.49
CA SER A 144 -1.18 6.88 -3.78
C SER A 144 -1.35 5.88 -4.94
N VAL A 145 -0.39 5.81 -5.88
CA VAL A 145 -0.44 4.85 -6.99
C VAL A 145 -0.35 3.42 -6.46
N LEU A 146 0.54 3.16 -5.50
CA LEU A 146 0.78 1.82 -4.94
C LEU A 146 -0.43 1.23 -4.21
N TYR A 147 -1.39 2.06 -3.79
CA TYR A 147 -2.63 1.64 -3.13
C TYR A 147 -3.84 1.57 -4.07
N SER A 148 -3.71 2.05 -5.32
CA SER A 148 -4.83 2.21 -6.24
C SER A 148 -4.71 1.37 -7.52
N PHE A 149 -3.51 1.00 -7.95
CA PHE A 149 -3.27 0.33 -9.25
C PHE A 149 -3.85 -1.10 -9.38
N GLY A 150 -4.24 -1.71 -8.27
CA GLY A 150 -4.75 -3.09 -8.20
C GLY A 150 -6.23 -3.20 -7.83
N LYS A 151 -6.96 -2.08 -7.69
CA LYS A 151 -8.39 -2.07 -7.31
C LYS A 151 -9.28 -2.85 -8.29
N ASP A 152 -8.83 -3.06 -9.51
CA ASP A 152 -9.49 -3.83 -10.57
C ASP A 152 -9.17 -5.35 -10.53
N GLU A 153 -8.11 -5.77 -9.83
CA GLU A 153 -7.77 -7.19 -9.63
C GLU A 153 -8.54 -7.84 -8.48
N GLU A 154 -9.16 -7.04 -7.60
CA GLU A 154 -10.06 -7.47 -6.52
C GLU A 154 -11.46 -7.83 -7.06
N GLY A 155 -11.50 -8.77 -8.02
CA GLY A 155 -12.74 -9.40 -8.45
C GLY A 155 -13.16 -10.47 -7.45
N GLU A 156 -14.22 -10.18 -6.70
CA GLU A 156 -15.08 -11.11 -5.95
C GLU A 156 -14.35 -12.30 -5.33
N ASP A 157 -13.94 -12.14 -4.07
CA ASP A 157 -13.73 -13.28 -3.20
C ASP A 157 -15.10 -13.94 -2.93
N ASP A 158 -15.56 -14.76 -3.88
CA ASP A 158 -16.71 -15.64 -3.70
C ASP A 158 -16.33 -16.74 -2.69
N TYR A 159 -16.16 -16.36 -1.43
CA TYR A 159 -16.23 -17.24 -0.27
C TYR A 159 -17.69 -17.68 -0.02
N ALA A 160 -18.56 -17.69 -1.03
CA ALA A 160 -19.69 -18.61 -1.02
C ALA A 160 -19.13 -20.03 -1.22
N ALA A 161 -18.49 -20.56 -0.18
CA ALA A 161 -18.56 -21.98 0.07
C ALA A 161 -20.05 -22.33 -0.05
N SER A 162 -20.40 -23.08 -1.09
CA SER A 162 -21.74 -23.61 -1.29
C SER A 162 -21.95 -24.65 -0.20
N VAL A 163 -22.25 -24.15 1.00
CA VAL A 163 -22.58 -24.98 2.15
C VAL A 163 -23.87 -25.68 1.78
N ASN A 164 -23.75 -26.97 1.45
CA ASN A 164 -24.89 -27.80 1.13
C ASN A 164 -25.73 -27.94 2.41
N LYS A 165 -26.77 -27.12 2.53
CA LYS A 165 -27.63 -27.05 3.72
C LYS A 165 -28.25 -28.41 4.05
N ASP A 166 -28.45 -29.27 3.05
CA ASP A 166 -29.03 -30.60 3.27
C ASP A 166 -28.07 -31.54 4.02
N GLU A 167 -26.76 -31.41 3.81
CA GLU A 167 -25.74 -32.23 4.48
C GLU A 167 -25.58 -31.87 5.97
N LEU A 168 -25.62 -30.56 6.28
CA LEU A 168 -25.66 -30.06 7.67
C LEU A 168 -26.91 -30.51 8.43
N ILE A 169 -28.07 -30.52 7.75
CA ILE A 169 -29.32 -30.95 8.37
C ILE A 169 -29.33 -32.47 8.61
N SER A 170 -28.65 -33.27 7.77
CA SER A 170 -28.52 -34.71 8.00
C SER A 170 -27.61 -35.05 9.19
N ASP A 171 -26.57 -34.26 9.43
CA ASP A 171 -25.65 -34.47 10.55
C ASP A 171 -26.27 -34.05 11.89
N LEU A 172 -27.05 -32.96 11.91
CA LEU A 172 -27.81 -32.52 13.08
C LEU A 172 -28.93 -33.49 13.53
N ARG A 173 -29.35 -34.40 12.65
CA ARG A 173 -30.36 -35.43 12.96
C ARG A 173 -29.77 -36.73 13.50
N GLN A 174 -28.46 -36.83 13.61
CA GLN A 174 -27.75 -38.00 14.13
C GLN A 174 -27.29 -37.84 15.59
N PHE A 175 -27.64 -36.74 16.25
CA PHE A 175 -27.47 -36.52 17.69
C PHE A 175 -28.82 -36.53 18.41
#